data_AF-A0A1Y1X3T7-F1
#
_entry.id   AF-A0A1Y1X3T7-F1
#
_cell.length_a   1.000
_cell.length_b   1.000
_cell.length_c   1.000
_cell.angle_alpha   90.00
_cell.angle_beta   90.00
_cell.angle_gamma   90.00
#
_symmetry.space_group_name_H-M   'P 1'
#
loop_
_entity.id
_entity.type
_entity.pdbx_description
1 polymer ?
#
loop_
_entity_poly.entity_id
_entity_poly.type
_entity_poly.pdbx_seq_one_letter_code
_entity_poly.pdbx_strand_id
1 'polypeptide(L)'
;MTYFTDQNSTQGYKDVYSTLSLLKKKNNKYDIFAYDANYLKEFAPYLLELEKHLSRQSLEYYSSNDNRKLTEYNGHRYGMPFILIFTILFSNVSYLENYNKTIPKTWDELLETSKYIIEREREDNNNTIIGYNGLFPNNENTMCSIYQFLYSYRDEKDSGLPDFNSETASNAFDKLMQIKNEISTGKIMNNE
;
A
#
# COMPACT_ATOMS: atom_id res chain seq x y z
N MET A 1 -29.57 8.86 -7.53
CA MET A 1 -28.13 8.66 -7.28
C MET A 1 -27.86 7.17 -7.24
N THR A 2 -27.17 6.68 -8.25
CA THR A 2 -26.86 5.27 -8.48
C THR A 2 -25.35 5.10 -8.36
N TYR A 3 -24.91 4.28 -7.40
CA TYR A 3 -23.49 4.01 -7.18
C TYR A 3 -23.03 2.80 -7.98
N PHE A 4 -21.83 2.80 -8.53
CA PHE A 4 -21.23 1.58 -9.07
C PHE A 4 -20.74 0.69 -7.91
N THR A 5 -21.30 -0.52 -7.80
CA THR A 5 -20.96 -1.49 -6.75
C THR A 5 -21.00 -2.91 -7.33
N ASP A 6 -20.37 -3.86 -6.64
CA ASP A 6 -20.45 -5.27 -7.03
C ASP A 6 -21.88 -5.82 -6.97
N GLN A 7 -22.76 -5.24 -6.16
CA GLN A 7 -24.16 -5.66 -6.05
C GLN A 7 -25.00 -5.30 -7.28
N ASN A 8 -24.58 -4.32 -8.09
CA ASN A 8 -25.35 -3.85 -9.25
C ASN A 8 -24.56 -3.88 -10.58
N SER A 9 -23.39 -4.51 -10.55
CA SER A 9 -22.56 -4.82 -11.71
C SER A 9 -22.56 -6.33 -11.96
N THR A 10 -22.87 -6.76 -13.18
CA THR A 10 -22.82 -8.17 -13.57
C THR A 10 -21.41 -8.75 -13.63
N GLN A 11 -20.37 -7.90 -13.63
CA GLN A 11 -18.97 -8.34 -13.65
C GLN A 11 -18.21 -8.05 -12.35
N GLY A 12 -18.78 -7.27 -11.42
CA GLY A 12 -18.04 -6.68 -10.29
C GLY A 12 -16.89 -5.77 -10.73
N TYR A 13 -16.05 -5.35 -9.79
CA TYR A 13 -14.72 -4.80 -10.11
C TYR A 13 -13.77 -5.93 -10.48
N LYS A 14 -13.31 -5.94 -11.73
CA LYS A 14 -12.33 -6.92 -12.23
C LYS A 14 -10.94 -6.32 -12.35
N ASP A 15 -10.86 -5.17 -13.01
CA ASP A 15 -9.67 -4.37 -13.20
C ASP A 15 -10.07 -2.92 -13.58
N VAL A 16 -9.09 -2.01 -13.60
CA VAL A 16 -9.31 -0.61 -14.00
C VAL A 16 -9.89 -0.48 -15.42
N TYR A 17 -9.45 -1.32 -16.35
CA TYR A 17 -9.86 -1.26 -17.75
C TYR A 17 -11.34 -1.61 -17.95
N SER A 18 -11.87 -2.52 -17.15
CA SER A 18 -13.28 -2.87 -17.14
C SER A 18 -14.13 -1.66 -16.76
N THR A 19 -13.72 -0.91 -15.74
CA THR A 19 -14.40 0.33 -15.32
C THR A 19 -14.29 1.42 -16.39
N LEU A 20 -13.11 1.63 -16.97
CA LEU A 20 -12.93 2.58 -18.08
C LEU A 20 -13.78 2.21 -19.30
N SER A 21 -13.94 0.92 -19.61
CA SER A 21 -14.79 0.47 -20.72
C SER A 21 -16.27 0.80 -20.48
N LEU A 22 -16.74 0.74 -19.23
CA LEU A 22 -18.10 1.14 -18.86
C LEU A 22 -18.30 2.65 -19.03
N LEU A 23 -17.33 3.46 -18.59
CA LEU A 23 -17.39 4.93 -18.72
C LEU A 23 -17.33 5.38 -20.18
N LYS A 24 -16.51 4.72 -21.00
CA LYS A 24 -16.41 4.98 -22.46
C LYS A 24 -17.73 4.82 -23.19
N LYS A 25 -18.61 3.92 -22.74
CA LYS A 25 -19.94 3.73 -23.34
C LYS A 25 -20.87 4.93 -23.13
N LYS A 26 -20.59 5.80 -22.15
CA LYS A 26 -21.36 7.03 -21.84
C LYS A 26 -22.87 6.79 -21.68
N ASN A 27 -23.26 5.60 -21.21
CA ASN A 27 -24.67 5.26 -21.00
C ASN A 27 -25.26 5.85 -19.70
N ASN A 28 -24.50 6.69 -18.98
CA ASN A 28 -24.91 7.39 -17.73
C ASN A 28 -25.61 6.48 -16.69
N LYS A 29 -25.19 5.22 -16.57
CA LYS A 29 -25.82 4.25 -15.66
C LYS A 29 -25.53 4.55 -14.18
N TYR A 30 -24.38 5.14 -13.90
CA TYR A 30 -23.88 5.38 -12.54
C TYR A 30 -23.52 6.85 -12.37
N ASP A 31 -23.90 7.41 -11.23
CA ASP A 31 -23.62 8.80 -10.84
C ASP A 31 -22.30 8.91 -10.08
N ILE A 32 -21.94 7.89 -9.29
CA ILE A 32 -20.74 7.86 -8.43
C ILE A 32 -20.09 6.49 -8.54
N PHE A 33 -18.75 6.46 -8.59
CA PHE A 33 -17.96 5.24 -8.54
C PHE A 33 -16.60 5.52 -7.89
N ALA A 34 -16.04 4.50 -7.22
CA ALA A 34 -14.67 4.54 -6.74
C ALA A 34 -13.71 4.13 -7.86
N TYR A 35 -12.55 4.77 -7.92
CA TYR A 35 -11.48 4.44 -8.85
C TYR A 35 -10.12 4.64 -8.17
N ASP A 36 -9.10 3.96 -8.68
CA ASP A 36 -7.72 4.14 -8.20
C ASP A 36 -7.15 5.46 -8.73
N ALA A 37 -6.71 6.32 -7.82
CA ALA A 37 -6.12 7.62 -8.08
C ALA A 37 -4.88 7.56 -8.98
N ASN A 38 -4.16 6.42 -9.02
CA ASN A 38 -3.02 6.22 -9.91
C ASN A 38 -3.42 6.32 -11.40
N TYR A 39 -4.69 6.06 -11.72
CA TYR A 39 -5.23 6.12 -13.08
C TYR A 39 -6.04 7.40 -13.34
N LEU A 40 -5.85 8.44 -12.52
CA LEU A 40 -6.61 9.68 -12.63
C LEU A 40 -6.56 10.28 -14.05
N LYS A 41 -5.42 10.16 -14.75
CA LYS A 41 -5.25 10.70 -16.10
C LYS A 41 -6.16 10.00 -17.11
N GLU A 42 -6.32 8.69 -16.97
CA GLU A 42 -7.17 7.84 -17.80
C GLU A 42 -8.66 8.06 -17.50
N PHE A 43 -8.99 8.33 -16.24
CA PHE A 43 -10.36 8.59 -15.81
C PHE A 43 -10.84 10.03 -16.07
N ALA A 44 -9.95 11.02 -15.99
CA ALA A 44 -10.29 12.45 -16.08
C ALA A 44 -11.21 12.82 -17.27
N PRO A 45 -11.03 12.29 -18.50
CA PRO A 45 -11.92 12.59 -19.63
C PRO A 45 -13.39 12.15 -19.45
N TYR A 46 -13.67 11.34 -18.43
CA TYR A 46 -14.99 10.79 -18.12
C TYR A 46 -15.55 11.29 -16.78
N LEU A 47 -14.82 12.16 -16.07
CA LEU A 47 -15.17 12.67 -14.75
C LEU A 47 -15.60 14.14 -14.81
N LEU A 48 -16.41 14.55 -13.84
CA LEU A 48 -16.79 15.95 -13.66
C LEU A 48 -15.68 16.72 -12.93
N GLU A 49 -15.45 17.96 -13.36
CA GLU A 49 -14.63 18.92 -12.64
C GLU A 49 -15.38 19.39 -11.39
N LEU A 50 -15.01 18.86 -10.23
CA LEU A 50 -15.78 19.00 -9.00
C LEU A 50 -15.88 20.44 -8.51
N GLU A 51 -14.90 21.29 -8.79
CA GLU A 51 -14.92 22.72 -8.45
C GLU A 51 -16.02 23.53 -9.15
N LYS A 52 -16.57 23.00 -10.26
CA LYS A 52 -17.73 23.61 -10.94
C LYS A 52 -19.06 23.27 -10.26
N HIS A 53 -19.08 22.24 -9.41
CA HIS A 53 -20.30 21.66 -8.86
C HIS A 53 -20.37 21.66 -7.33
N LEU A 54 -19.23 21.73 -6.65
CA LEU A 54 -19.11 21.69 -5.20
C LEU A 54 -18.59 23.03 -4.66
N SER A 55 -19.02 23.38 -3.45
CA SER A 55 -18.54 24.59 -2.78
C SER A 55 -17.05 24.50 -2.51
N ARG A 56 -16.36 25.64 -2.56
CA ARG A 56 -14.94 25.74 -2.20
C ARG A 56 -14.67 25.18 -0.80
N GLN A 57 -15.54 25.47 0.16
CA GLN A 57 -15.42 24.98 1.53
C GLN A 57 -15.44 23.44 1.60
N SER A 58 -16.34 22.79 0.85
CA SER A 58 -16.43 21.33 0.80
C SER A 58 -15.15 20.70 0.25
N LEU A 59 -14.55 21.31 -0.78
CA LEU A 59 -13.30 20.84 -1.37
C LEU A 59 -12.11 21.06 -0.44
N GLU A 60 -12.07 22.18 0.27
CA GLU A 60 -10.96 22.55 1.16
C GLU A 60 -10.77 21.57 2.34
N TYR A 61 -11.84 20.98 2.88
CA TYR A 61 -11.75 19.97 3.94
C TYR A 61 -10.85 18.77 3.59
N TYR A 62 -10.75 18.42 2.31
CA TYR A 62 -9.99 17.26 1.83
C TYR A 62 -8.73 17.66 1.04
N SER A 63 -8.31 18.92 1.12
CA SER A 63 -7.29 19.51 0.25
C SER A 63 -5.87 19.48 0.81
N SER A 64 -5.49 18.44 1.55
CA SER A 64 -4.08 18.22 1.91
C SER A 64 -3.22 18.14 0.65
N ASN A 65 -1.93 18.49 0.75
CA ASN A 65 -1.03 18.46 -0.41
C ASN A 65 -1.01 17.09 -1.09
N ASP A 66 -1.07 16.00 -0.32
CA ASP A 66 -1.07 14.65 -0.88
C ASP A 66 -2.41 14.28 -1.52
N ASN A 67 -3.53 14.66 -0.92
CA ASN A 67 -4.85 14.43 -1.52
C ASN A 67 -5.00 15.18 -2.85
N ARG A 68 -4.45 16.40 -2.96
CA ARG A 68 -4.45 17.15 -4.21
C ARG A 68 -3.69 16.41 -5.30
N LYS A 69 -2.50 15.86 -5.01
CA LYS A 69 -1.72 15.05 -5.96
C LYS A 69 -2.51 13.84 -6.48
N LEU A 70 -3.39 13.27 -5.66
CA LEU A 70 -4.20 12.11 -6.00
C LEU A 70 -5.52 12.43 -6.73
N THR A 71 -6.00 13.69 -6.67
CA THR A 71 -7.34 14.06 -7.14
C THR A 71 -7.36 15.16 -8.18
N GLU A 72 -6.25 15.90 -8.34
CA GLU A 72 -6.11 17.00 -9.27
C GLU A 72 -5.25 16.60 -10.49
N TYR A 73 -5.75 16.92 -11.68
CA TYR A 73 -5.03 16.74 -12.93
C TYR A 73 -5.34 17.92 -13.86
N ASN A 74 -4.32 18.44 -14.55
CA ASN A 74 -4.45 19.61 -15.43
C ASN A 74 -5.16 20.82 -14.79
N GLY A 75 -4.95 21.05 -13.49
CA GLY A 75 -5.53 22.17 -12.75
C GLY A 75 -6.98 21.98 -12.30
N HIS A 76 -7.58 20.83 -12.55
CA HIS A 76 -8.97 20.50 -12.21
C HIS A 76 -9.03 19.35 -11.22
N ARG A 77 -10.05 19.33 -10.34
CA ARG A 77 -10.26 18.23 -9.39
C ARG A 77 -11.33 17.28 -9.89
N TYR A 78 -10.98 16.01 -10.03
CA TYR A 78 -11.88 15.00 -10.61
C TYR A 78 -12.42 13.98 -9.60
N GLY A 79 -11.97 14.05 -8.35
CA GLY A 79 -12.38 13.12 -7.31
C GLY A 79 -12.24 13.70 -5.90
N MET A 80 -12.77 12.96 -4.93
CA MET A 80 -12.50 13.20 -3.51
C MET A 80 -11.91 11.93 -2.89
N PRO A 81 -10.95 12.06 -1.96
CA PRO A 81 -10.44 10.90 -1.25
C PRO A 81 -11.57 10.24 -0.46
N PHE A 82 -11.77 8.94 -0.68
CA PHE A 82 -12.79 8.15 0.02
C PHE A 82 -12.16 7.09 0.91
N ILE A 83 -11.17 6.37 0.39
CA ILE A 83 -10.40 5.35 1.12
C ILE A 83 -8.92 5.75 1.04
N LEU A 84 -8.26 5.79 2.19
CA LEU A 84 -6.81 5.97 2.30
C LEU A 84 -6.21 4.67 2.83
N ILE A 85 -5.13 4.23 2.18
CA ILE A 85 -4.41 3.02 2.56
C ILE A 85 -3.02 3.43 3.04
N PHE A 86 -2.65 2.96 4.22
CA PHE A 86 -1.35 3.23 4.82
C PHE A 86 -0.63 1.91 5.08
N THR A 87 0.69 1.91 4.89
CA THR A 87 1.55 0.81 5.30
C THR A 87 1.88 0.95 6.77
N ILE A 88 1.65 -0.11 7.54
CA ILE A 88 1.97 -0.19 8.97
C ILE A 88 2.68 -1.51 9.26
N LEU A 89 3.60 -1.48 10.22
CA LEU A 89 4.24 -2.68 10.75
C LEU A 89 3.38 -3.23 11.89
N PHE A 90 2.79 -4.40 11.69
CA PHE A 90 2.10 -5.13 12.76
C PHE A 90 3.12 -5.92 13.59
N SER A 91 3.12 -5.71 14.90
CA SER A 91 3.97 -6.45 15.83
C SER A 91 3.14 -7.21 16.85
N ASN A 92 3.55 -8.44 17.18
CA ASN A 92 2.89 -9.23 18.21
C ASN A 92 3.35 -8.75 19.59
N VAL A 93 2.54 -7.90 20.22
CA VAL A 93 2.85 -7.29 21.52
C VAL A 93 3.04 -8.33 22.62
N SER A 94 2.33 -9.46 22.59
CA SER A 94 2.47 -10.52 23.60
C SER A 94 3.87 -11.12 23.58
N TYR A 95 4.43 -11.41 22.40
CA TYR A 95 5.81 -11.89 22.28
C TYR A 95 6.82 -10.82 22.71
N LEU A 96 6.60 -9.57 22.32
CA LEU A 96 7.49 -8.48 22.72
C LEU A 96 7.52 -8.31 24.25
N GLU A 97 6.36 -8.33 24.91
CA GLU A 97 6.25 -8.23 26.37
C GLU A 97 6.89 -9.43 27.08
N ASN A 98 6.61 -10.65 26.64
CA ASN A 98 7.17 -11.88 27.23
C ASN A 98 8.71 -11.88 27.23
N TYR A 99 9.31 -11.31 26.19
CA TYR A 99 10.77 -11.24 26.03
C TYR A 99 11.38 -9.89 26.41
N ASN A 100 10.59 -8.99 27.00
CA ASN A 100 10.99 -7.63 27.39
C ASN A 100 11.67 -6.86 26.23
N LYS A 101 11.03 -6.88 25.06
CA LYS A 101 11.46 -6.21 23.83
C LYS A 101 10.55 -5.04 23.52
N THR A 102 11.11 -3.98 22.95
CA THR A 102 10.35 -2.85 22.44
C THR A 102 9.85 -3.11 21.02
N ILE A 103 8.82 -2.38 20.58
CA ILE A 103 8.39 -2.38 19.19
C ILE A 103 9.56 -1.90 18.31
N PRO A 104 10.00 -2.67 17.30
CA PRO A 104 11.13 -2.31 16.47
C PRO A 104 10.81 -1.07 15.62
N LYS A 105 11.78 -0.17 15.51
CA LYS A 105 11.71 1.08 14.73
C LYS A 105 12.58 1.03 13.48
N THR A 106 13.49 0.05 13.39
CA THR A 106 14.36 -0.18 12.23
C THR A 106 14.28 -1.63 11.79
N TRP A 107 14.70 -1.90 10.55
CA TRP A 107 14.79 -3.27 10.03
C TRP A 107 15.82 -4.12 10.76
N ASP A 108 16.89 -3.50 11.28
CA ASP A 108 17.89 -4.18 12.10
C ASP A 108 17.31 -4.58 13.45
N GLU A 109 16.60 -3.67 14.12
CA GLU A 109 15.91 -3.98 15.37
C GLU A 109 14.85 -5.08 15.17
N LEU A 110 14.12 -5.04 14.05
CA LEU A 110 13.15 -6.09 13.69
C LEU A 110 13.85 -7.43 13.51
N LEU A 111 14.97 -7.45 12.79
CA LEU A 111 15.74 -8.66 12.52
C LEU A 111 16.28 -9.27 13.82
N GLU A 112 16.98 -8.47 14.62
CA GLU A 112 17.59 -8.90 15.89
C GLU A 112 16.53 -9.37 16.89
N THR A 113 15.46 -8.61 17.05
CA THR A 113 14.36 -8.95 17.96
C THR A 113 13.68 -10.25 17.53
N SER A 114 13.40 -10.40 16.23
CA SER A 114 12.77 -11.61 15.71
C SER A 114 13.65 -12.83 15.87
N LYS A 115 14.96 -12.73 15.57
CA LYS A 115 15.92 -13.83 15.77
C LYS A 115 15.94 -14.28 17.22
N TYR A 116 16.07 -13.33 18.14
CA TYR A 116 16.07 -13.61 19.57
C TYR A 116 14.81 -14.37 20.00
N ILE A 117 13.63 -13.88 19.60
CA ILE A 117 12.35 -14.52 19.97
C ILE A 117 12.23 -15.91 19.34
N ILE A 118 12.57 -16.06 18.06
CA ILE A 118 12.53 -17.37 17.38
C ILE A 118 13.47 -18.37 18.08
N GLU A 119 14.68 -17.96 18.43
CA GLU A 119 15.64 -18.82 19.13
C GLU A 119 15.11 -19.28 20.50
N ARG A 120 14.54 -18.36 21.28
CA ARG A 120 13.93 -18.69 22.58
C ARG A 120 12.71 -19.61 22.46
N GLU A 121 11.82 -19.32 21.52
CA GLU A 121 10.64 -20.15 21.28
C GLU A 121 11.03 -21.56 20.83
N ARG A 122 12.13 -21.71 20.08
CA ARG A 122 12.67 -23.03 19.71
C ARG A 122 13.23 -23.80 20.91
N GLU A 123 13.88 -23.13 21.86
CA GLU A 123 14.32 -23.73 23.13
C GLU A 123 13.11 -24.29 23.90
N ASP A 124 11.95 -23.63 23.81
CA ASP A 124 10.67 -24.05 24.38
C ASP A 124 9.84 -25.00 23.48
N ASN A 125 10.46 -25.60 22.46
CA ASN A 125 9.87 -26.52 21.48
C ASN A 125 8.79 -25.92 20.56
N ASN A 126 8.64 -24.59 20.50
CA ASN A 126 7.80 -23.90 19.53
C ASN A 126 8.59 -23.56 18.25
N ASN A 127 8.47 -24.41 17.24
CA ASN A 127 9.17 -24.26 15.96
C ASN A 127 8.33 -23.58 14.86
N THR A 128 7.18 -23.00 15.20
CA THR A 128 6.22 -22.47 14.21
C THR A 128 6.32 -20.97 13.98
N ILE A 129 7.16 -20.28 14.76
CA ILE A 129 7.27 -18.82 14.72
C ILE A 129 7.96 -18.34 13.45
N ILE A 130 7.35 -17.30 12.89
CA ILE A 130 7.79 -16.58 11.70
C ILE A 130 8.06 -15.15 12.15
N GLY A 131 9.27 -14.64 11.93
CA GLY A 131 9.67 -13.31 12.37
C GLY A 131 9.12 -12.20 11.49
N TYR A 132 8.93 -12.45 10.20
CA TYR A 132 8.40 -11.45 9.28
C TYR A 132 7.64 -12.05 8.09
N ASN A 133 6.52 -11.42 7.72
CA ASN A 133 5.83 -11.64 6.45
C ASN A 133 5.54 -10.29 5.79
N GLY A 134 6.22 -10.03 4.67
CA GLY A 134 6.10 -8.77 3.92
C GLY A 134 5.17 -8.83 2.71
N LEU A 135 4.44 -9.93 2.49
CA LEU A 135 3.50 -10.11 1.36
C LEU A 135 4.15 -9.90 -0.03
N PHE A 136 4.82 -10.92 -0.56
CA PHE A 136 5.44 -10.94 -1.89
C PHE A 136 4.80 -12.02 -2.81
N PRO A 137 3.48 -11.98 -3.09
CA PRO A 137 2.82 -12.98 -3.93
C PRO A 137 3.20 -12.86 -5.41
N ASN A 138 2.97 -13.91 -6.20
CA ASN A 138 3.21 -13.92 -7.65
C ASN A 138 2.18 -13.09 -8.46
N ASN A 139 2.00 -11.81 -8.14
CA ASN A 139 1.16 -10.83 -8.84
C ASN A 139 1.65 -9.38 -8.59
N GLU A 140 0.87 -8.38 -9.03
CA GLU A 140 1.20 -6.96 -8.91
C GLU A 140 1.45 -6.46 -7.48
N ASN A 141 0.89 -7.13 -6.46
CA ASN A 141 1.11 -6.73 -5.07
C ASN A 141 2.56 -6.87 -4.62
N THR A 142 3.36 -7.76 -5.25
CA THR A 142 4.80 -7.83 -4.99
C THR A 142 5.48 -6.50 -5.27
N MET A 143 5.07 -5.79 -6.32
CA MET A 143 5.62 -4.47 -6.60
C MET A 143 5.27 -3.49 -5.48
N CYS A 144 4.04 -3.51 -4.96
CA CYS A 144 3.67 -2.67 -3.82
C CYS A 144 4.58 -2.90 -2.61
N SER A 145 4.84 -4.16 -2.25
CA SER A 145 5.71 -4.50 -1.11
C SER A 145 7.17 -4.12 -1.36
N ILE A 146 7.68 -4.30 -2.59
CA ILE A 146 9.00 -3.83 -3.01
C ILE A 146 9.11 -2.30 -2.86
N TYR A 147 8.14 -1.56 -3.40
CA TYR A 147 8.14 -0.09 -3.31
C TYR A 147 8.08 0.39 -1.86
N GLN A 148 7.27 -0.26 -1.01
CA GLN A 148 7.17 0.07 0.41
C GLN A 148 8.49 -0.19 1.14
N PHE A 149 9.12 -1.35 0.90
CA PHE A 149 10.40 -1.68 1.51
C PHE A 149 11.50 -0.71 1.05
N LEU A 150 11.59 -0.44 -0.26
CA LEU A 150 12.55 0.51 -0.82
C LEU A 150 12.32 1.93 -0.29
N TYR A 151 11.07 2.38 -0.19
CA TYR A 151 10.72 3.70 0.35
C TYR A 151 11.09 3.85 1.84
N SER A 152 11.12 2.76 2.60
CA SER A 152 11.58 2.78 4.00
C SER A 152 13.08 3.03 4.15
N TYR A 153 13.85 2.87 3.07
CA TYR A 153 15.30 3.10 3.00
C TYR A 153 15.68 4.50 2.52
N ARG A 154 14.71 5.38 2.26
CA ARG A 154 14.97 6.78 1.88
C ARG A 154 15.85 7.48 2.92
N ASP A 155 16.72 8.36 2.46
CA ASP A 155 17.72 9.03 3.32
C ASP A 155 17.07 9.88 4.41
N GLU A 156 16.00 10.60 4.06
CA GLU A 156 15.29 11.51 4.96
C GLU A 156 13.79 11.29 4.88
N LYS A 157 13.06 11.72 5.92
CA LYS A 157 11.60 11.54 6.01
C LYS A 157 10.86 12.02 4.76
N ASP A 158 11.30 13.14 4.19
CA ASP A 158 10.67 13.81 3.05
C ASP A 158 11.33 13.47 1.70
N SER A 159 12.32 12.57 1.69
CA SER A 159 12.94 12.09 0.45
C SER A 159 11.96 11.26 -0.37
N GLY A 160 12.16 11.29 -1.69
CA GLY A 160 11.43 10.44 -2.62
C GLY A 160 11.83 8.97 -2.50
N LEU A 161 11.25 8.14 -3.37
CA LEU A 161 11.69 6.76 -3.52
C LEU A 161 13.17 6.74 -3.97
N PRO A 162 14.04 5.93 -3.32
CA PRO A 162 15.39 5.72 -3.80
C PRO A 162 15.43 5.25 -5.27
N ASP A 163 16.46 5.68 -6.00
CA ASP A 163 16.69 5.18 -7.36
C ASP A 163 17.03 3.68 -7.33
N PHE A 164 16.43 2.89 -8.22
CA PHE A 164 16.60 1.43 -8.23
C PHE A 164 18.04 0.97 -8.46
N ASN A 165 18.89 1.79 -9.07
CA ASN A 165 20.30 1.50 -9.30
C ASN A 165 21.22 2.13 -8.24
N SER A 166 20.67 2.76 -7.20
CA SER A 166 21.45 3.37 -6.12
C SER A 166 21.99 2.34 -5.13
N GLU A 167 23.05 2.72 -4.41
CA GLU A 167 23.56 1.94 -3.28
C GLU A 167 22.49 1.76 -2.18
N THR A 168 21.67 2.79 -1.95
CA THR A 168 20.52 2.73 -1.03
C THR A 168 19.54 1.62 -1.42
N ALA A 169 19.22 1.48 -2.71
CA ALA A 169 18.38 0.39 -3.20
C ALA A 169 19.03 -0.98 -3.04
N SER A 170 20.33 -1.09 -3.34
CA SER A 170 21.10 -2.32 -3.11
C SER A 170 21.04 -2.74 -1.64
N ASN A 171 21.32 -1.82 -0.73
CA ASN A 171 21.30 -2.06 0.72
C ASN A 171 19.89 -2.46 1.21
N ALA A 172 18.83 -1.86 0.65
CA ALA A 172 17.46 -2.25 0.95
C ALA A 172 17.19 -3.70 0.54
N PHE A 173 17.54 -4.08 -0.69
CA PHE A 173 17.30 -5.45 -1.16
C PHE A 173 18.17 -6.48 -0.46
N ASP A 174 19.42 -6.15 -0.12
CA ASP A 174 20.28 -6.99 0.70
C ASP A 174 19.66 -7.24 2.09
N LYS A 175 19.12 -6.20 2.73
CA LYS A 175 18.39 -6.37 4.01
C LYS A 175 17.14 -7.22 3.84
N LEU A 176 16.36 -7.02 2.78
CA LEU A 176 15.17 -7.81 2.52
C LEU A 176 15.52 -9.30 2.35
N MET A 177 16.60 -9.60 1.61
CA MET A 177 17.12 -10.96 1.45
C MET A 177 17.64 -11.52 2.78
N GLN A 178 18.28 -10.71 3.61
CA GLN A 178 18.70 -11.11 4.94
C GLN A 178 17.49 -11.49 5.82
N ILE A 179 16.47 -10.64 5.88
CA ILE A 179 15.23 -10.90 6.61
C ILE A 179 14.56 -12.20 6.11
N LYS A 180 14.48 -12.37 4.79
CA LYS A 180 13.93 -13.58 4.18
C LYS A 180 14.66 -14.84 4.64
N ASN A 181 15.98 -14.81 4.66
CA ASN A 181 16.80 -15.98 4.92
C ASN A 181 16.93 -16.31 6.41
N GLU A 182 16.91 -15.30 7.28
CA GLU A 182 17.20 -15.48 8.71
C GLU A 182 15.95 -15.64 9.58
N ILE A 183 14.83 -14.97 9.24
CA ILE A 183 13.63 -14.92 10.10
C ILE A 183 12.31 -15.17 9.36
N SER A 184 12.37 -15.59 8.09
CA SER A 184 11.19 -15.89 7.28
C SER A 184 11.47 -17.08 6.34
N THR A 185 10.61 -17.29 5.34
CA THR A 185 10.89 -18.18 4.21
C THR A 185 10.28 -17.63 2.92
N GLY A 186 10.79 -18.06 1.76
CA GLY A 186 10.19 -17.73 0.47
C GLY A 186 8.71 -18.14 0.37
N LYS A 187 8.36 -19.32 0.90
CA LYS A 187 6.97 -19.80 0.92
C LYS A 187 6.05 -18.85 1.69
N ILE A 188 6.47 -18.45 2.89
CA ILE A 188 5.73 -17.51 3.74
C ILE A 188 5.56 -16.16 3.06
N MET A 189 6.65 -15.63 2.51
CA MET A 189 6.63 -14.34 1.82
C MET A 189 5.72 -14.37 0.59
N ASN A 190 5.74 -15.46 -0.18
CA ASN A 190 4.89 -15.61 -1.36
C ASN A 190 3.39 -15.82 -1.03
N ASN A 191 3.07 -16.01 0.25
CA ASN A 191 1.74 -16.37 0.73
C ASN A 191 1.23 -17.69 0.07
N GLU A 192 2.15 -18.67 -0.05
CA GLU A 192 1.96 -20.02 -0.60
C GLU A 192 2.01 -21.13 0.47
#